data_AF-A0A3L6SPK7-F1
#
_entry.id   AF-A0A3L6SPK7-F1
#
_cell.length_a   1.000
_cell.length_b   1.000
_cell.length_c   1.000
_cell.angle_alpha   90.00
_cell.angle_beta   90.00
_cell.angle_gamma   90.00
#
_symmetry.space_group_name_H-M   'P 1'
#
loop_
_entity.id
_entity.type
_entity.pdbx_description
1 polymer ?
#
loop_
_entity_poly.entity_id
_entity_poly.type
_entity_poly.pdbx_seq_one_letter_code
_entity_poly.pdbx_strand_id
1 'polypeptide(L)' 'MAATNPAFAWLRCDKEDVDDCASFLRGHKILTRSGSQFGADPRYVRVSMLDRDDAYDIFVKRLASLK' A
#
# COMPACT_ATOMS: atom_id res chain seq x y z
N MET A 1 -13.76 5.36 -22.53
CA MET A 1 -12.41 5.07 -22.00
C MET A 1 -12.44 3.65 -21.45
N ALA A 2 -11.47 2.81 -21.77
CA ALA A 2 -11.38 1.48 -21.15
C ALA A 2 -10.94 1.64 -19.69
N ALA A 3 -11.60 0.93 -18.77
CA ALA A 3 -11.21 0.94 -17.36
C ALA A 3 -9.86 0.21 -17.19
N THR A 4 -8.96 0.80 -16.40
CA THR A 4 -7.69 0.18 -16.04
C THR A 4 -7.88 -0.65 -14.77
N ASN A 5 -7.57 -1.95 -14.85
CA ASN A 5 -7.64 -2.88 -13.72
C ASN A 5 -6.23 -3.41 -13.39
N PRO A 6 -5.35 -2.58 -12.81
CA PRO A 6 -3.98 -3.00 -12.50
C PRO A 6 -3.97 -4.05 -11.38
N ALA A 7 -3.07 -5.04 -11.52
CA ALA A 7 -2.86 -6.07 -10.52
C ALA A 7 -2.27 -5.54 -9.20
N PHE A 8 -1.64 -4.37 -9.23
CA PHE A 8 -0.95 -3.78 -8.10
C PHE A 8 -1.28 -2.30 -7.96
N ALA A 9 -1.49 -1.87 -6.73
CA ALA A 9 -1.49 -0.45 -6.38
C ALA A 9 -0.08 -0.04 -5.95
N TRP A 10 0.45 1.01 -6.57
CA TRP A 10 1.65 1.71 -6.10
C TRP A 10 1.22 2.93 -5.29
N LEU A 11 1.51 2.91 -4.00
CA LEU A 11 1.12 3.96 -3.07
C LEU A 11 2.38 4.66 -2.56
N ARG A 12 2.29 5.98 -2.36
CA ARG A 12 3.31 6.77 -1.69
C ARG A 12 2.76 7.28 -0.36
N CYS A 13 3.56 7.22 0.70
CA CYS A 13 3.27 7.95 1.92
C CYS A 13 3.76 9.40 1.78
N ASP A 14 2.84 10.37 1.78
CA ASP A 14 3.15 11.80 1.65
C ASP A 14 3.35 12.53 2.99
N LYS A 15 3.14 11.82 4.11
CA LYS A 15 3.28 12.37 5.45
C LYS A 15 4.77 12.68 5.73
N GLU A 16 5.06 13.90 6.19
CA GLU A 16 6.44 14.38 6.36
C GLU A 16 7.27 13.55 7.35
N ASP A 17 6.63 12.94 8.36
CA ASP A 17 7.26 12.09 9.37
C ASP A 17 7.36 10.60 8.98
N VAL A 18 7.03 10.25 7.72
CA VAL A 18 7.07 8.87 7.24
C VAL A 18 8.11 8.71 6.13
N ASP A 19 9.30 8.27 6.52
CA ASP A 19 10.38 7.91 5.59
C ASP A 19 10.33 6.44 5.15
N ASP A 20 9.74 5.55 5.95
CA ASP A 20 9.50 4.14 5.58
C ASP A 20 7.99 3.84 5.61
N CYS A 21 7.40 3.87 4.43
CA CYS A 21 5.97 3.66 4.25
C CYS A 21 5.55 2.21 4.54
N ALA A 22 6.43 1.23 4.30
CA ALA A 22 6.13 -0.17 4.60
C ALA A 22 6.08 -0.42 6.12
N SER A 23 7.01 0.17 6.87
CA SER A 23 7.01 0.09 8.33
C SER A 23 5.83 0.84 8.96
N PHE A 24 5.50 2.03 8.45
CA PHE A 24 4.31 2.79 8.87
C PHE A 24 3.02 1.97 8.70
N LEU A 25 2.77 1.47 7.49
CA LEU A 25 1.57 0.67 7.20
C LEU A 25 1.51 -0.63 8.01
N ARG A 26 2.66 -1.25 8.27
CA ARG A 26 2.75 -2.44 9.13
C ARG A 26 2.24 -2.16 10.55
N GLY A 27 2.52 -0.98 11.11
CA GLY A 27 1.99 -0.52 12.40
C GLY A 27 0.45 -0.48 12.42
N HIS A 28 -0.17 -0.23 11.27
CA HIS A 28 -1.62 -0.25 11.07
C HIS A 28 -2.16 -1.60 10.57
N LYS A 29 -1.38 -2.67 10.72
CA LYS A 29 -1.73 -4.04 10.29
C LYS A 29 -1.95 -4.15 8.78
N ILE A 30 -1.29 -3.33 7.97
CA ILE A 30 -1.30 -3.44 6.51
C ILE A 30 0.09 -3.91 6.07
N LEU A 31 0.18 -5.13 5.56
CA LEU A 31 1.44 -5.69 5.07
C LEU A 31 1.60 -5.37 3.59
N THR A 32 2.71 -4.72 3.24
CA THR A 32 3.01 -4.31 1.86
C THR A 32 4.42 -4.73 1.45
N ARG A 33 4.77 -4.53 0.18
CA ARG A 33 6.16 -4.66 -0.30
C ARG A 33 6.77 -3.27 -0.44
N SER A 34 7.86 -3.00 0.28
CA SER A 34 8.56 -1.71 0.20
C SER A 34 9.08 -1.45 -1.21
N GLY A 35 9.00 -0.19 -1.64
CA GLY A 35 9.56 0.30 -2.91
C GLY A 35 11.06 0.04 -3.04
N SER A 36 11.79 0.00 -1.92
CA SER A 36 13.23 -0.29 -1.89
C SER A 36 13.57 -1.66 -2.47
N GLN A 37 12.68 -2.65 -2.33
CA GLN A 37 12.85 -4.00 -2.92
C GLN A 37 12.76 -3.97 -4.46
N PHE A 38 12.29 -2.86 -5.04
CA PHE A 38 12.15 -2.62 -6.48
C PHE A 38 13.05 -1.48 -6.97
N GLY A 39 14.00 -1.00 -6.14
CA GLY A 39 14.85 0.14 -6.48
C GLY A 39 14.15 1.50 -6.47
N ALA A 40 12.95 1.58 -5.89
CA ALA A 40 12.21 2.83 -5.68
C ALA A 40 12.47 3.38 -4.28
N ASP A 41 12.07 4.64 -4.07
CA ASP A 41 12.17 5.31 -2.78
C ASP A 41 11.38 4.53 -1.68
N PRO A 42 11.91 4.37 -0.45
CA PRO A 42 11.25 3.67 0.66
C PRO A 42 9.88 4.23 1.07
N ARG A 43 9.54 5.46 0.65
CA ARG A 43 8.22 6.06 0.81
C ARG A 43 7.16 5.45 -0.11
N TYR A 44 7.56 4.66 -1.11
CA TYR A 44 6.64 3.88 -1.92
C TYR A 44 6.43 2.48 -1.38
N VAL A 45 5.23 1.96 -1.61
CA VAL A 45 4.89 0.56 -1.39
C VAL A 45 4.08 0.01 -2.56
N ARG A 46 4.22 -1.29 -2.78
CA ARG A 46 3.37 -2.07 -3.67
C ARG A 46 2.39 -2.90 -2.86
N VAL A 47 1.12 -2.84 -3.22
CA VAL A 47 0.04 -3.66 -2.66
C VAL A 47 -0.56 -4.53 -3.76
N SER A 48 -0.79 -5.82 -3.46
CA SER A 48 -1.48 -6.74 -4.36
C SER A 48 -2.98 -6.44 -4.35
N MET A 49 -3.57 -6.27 -5.53
CA MET A 49 -5.01 -6.07 -5.72
C MET A 49 -5.70 -7.36 -6.22
N LEU A 50 -4.95 -8.48 -6.26
CA LEU A 50 -5.40 -9.78 -6.77
C LEU A 50 -5.72 -10.79 -5.66
N ASP A 51 -5.75 -10.35 -4.40
CA ASP A 51 -6.12 -11.23 -3.28
C ASP A 51 -7.64 -11.48 -3.27
N ARG A 52 -8.11 -12.33 -2.36
CA ARG A 52 -9.54 -12.60 -2.17
C ARG A 52 -10.27 -11.32 -1.71
N ASP A 53 -11.58 -11.27 -2.01
CA ASP A 53 -12.44 -10.12 -1.69
C ASP A 53 -12.39 -9.73 -0.20
N ASP A 54 -12.33 -10.72 0.71
CA ASP A 54 -12.25 -10.47 2.15
C ASP A 54 -10.93 -9.80 2.56
N ALA A 55 -9.81 -10.23 1.97
CA ALA A 55 -8.51 -9.61 2.18
C ALA A 55 -8.48 -8.18 1.62
N TYR A 56 -9.06 -7.98 0.43
CA TYR A 56 -9.21 -6.68 -0.20
C TYR A 56 -10.06 -5.71 0.66
N ASP A 57 -11.22 -6.15 1.12
CA ASP A 57 -12.11 -5.35 1.96
C ASP A 57 -11.46 -4.94 3.29
N ILE A 58 -10.73 -5.88 3.92
CA ILE A 58 -9.95 -5.59 5.13
C ILE A 58 -8.86 -4.55 4.84
N PHE A 59 -8.16 -4.66 3.71
CA PHE A 59 -7.15 -3.69 3.30
C PHE A 59 -7.76 -2.29 3.13
N VAL A 60 -8.84 -2.16 2.37
CA VAL A 60 -9.52 -0.87 2.14
C VAL A 60 -10.01 -0.28 3.45
N LYS A 61 -10.62 -1.08 4.33
CA LYS A 61 -11.10 -0.63 5.65
C LYS A 61 -9.96 -0.11 6.53
N ARG A 62 -8.82 -0.81 6.57
CA ARG A 62 -7.64 -0.37 7.35
C ARG A 62 -7.05 0.90 6.75
N LEU A 63 -6.94 0.98 5.42
CA LEU A 63 -6.41 2.14 4.72
C LEU A 63 -7.26 3.39 4.97
N ALA A 64 -8.58 3.28 4.91
CA ALA A 64 -9.52 4.37 5.19
C ALA A 64 -9.50 4.83 6.66
N SER A 65 -8.97 4.02 7.57
CA SER A 65 -8.84 4.35 9.00
C SER A 65 -7.54 5.04 9.39
N LEU A 66 -6.60 5.18 8.43
CA LEU A 66 -5.35 5.92 8.65
C LEU A 66 -5.63 7.41 8.87
N LYS A 67 -4.86 8.04 9.76
CA LYS A 67 -4.93 9.47 10.08
C LYS A 67 -3.62 10.19 9.78
#